data_AF-A0A9X1U1P0-F1
#
_entry.id   AF-A0A9X1U1P0-F1
#
_cell.length_a   1.000
_cell.length_b   1.000
_cell.length_c   1.000
_cell.angle_alpha   90.00
_cell.angle_beta   90.00
_cell.angle_gamma   90.00
#
_symmetry.space_group_name_H-M   'P 1'
#
loop_
_entity.id
_entity.type
_entity.pdbx_description
1 polymer ?
#
loop_
_entity_poly.entity_id
_entity_poly.type
_entity_poly.pdbx_seq_one_letter_code
_entity_poly.pdbx_strand_id
1 'polypeptide(L)'
;MAAPQFYPALNNLIRPEKLPEPLETAFSTITNKLFYKTYYVEKSVYGDSAYHHLVLLINAQVGLNLFGGEDGFQLLLNPGTASGTTEIPISIYYNLPILKYIRKVKLENLSSVEDYFLLLLDMFNITKEELFFESVEIFLNGYEYPIQEFVNQFNQNPAYDSYPPLTYPTTGDYYTDVIDLIEQLNNRNLDSIIYILNNYINQNSLPEGFDDLNILFNRWVGDFNLDTIVNLFIPKFSASVDVIEVALAFPRTWLKPVDAEDNVIQDDTVKSRLTYSVGSLTYHSEKGLEFLNPDSFDLTPSQIGDTGLLIDIDNLKFDFRKDKNIPEAVGRVF
;
A
#
# COMPACT_ATOMS: atom_id res chain seq x y z
N MET A 1 42.48 -6.99 8.03
CA MET A 1 41.45 -7.43 7.05
C MET A 1 40.10 -7.16 7.68
N ALA A 2 39.25 -6.36 7.03
CA ALA A 2 37.85 -6.25 7.42
C ALA A 2 37.19 -7.64 7.26
N ALA A 3 36.31 -8.01 8.19
CA ALA A 3 35.57 -9.26 8.09
C ALA A 3 34.74 -9.27 6.79
N PRO A 4 34.63 -10.41 6.08
CA PRO A 4 33.76 -10.49 4.90
C PRO A 4 32.33 -10.15 5.32
N GLN A 5 31.76 -9.12 4.70
CA GLN A 5 30.39 -8.70 4.95
C GLN A 5 29.46 -9.69 4.27
N PHE A 6 28.75 -10.50 5.06
CA PHE A 6 27.78 -11.46 4.56
C PHE A 6 26.44 -10.79 4.32
N TYR A 7 25.94 -10.87 3.10
CA TYR A 7 24.61 -10.40 2.74
C TYR A 7 23.63 -11.58 2.67
N PRO A 8 22.44 -11.47 3.30
CA PRO A 8 21.40 -12.49 3.20
C PRO A 8 20.82 -12.57 1.78
N ALA A 9 20.45 -13.78 1.36
CA ALA A 9 19.80 -14.01 0.07
C ALA A 9 18.35 -13.51 0.08
N LEU A 10 17.86 -13.04 -1.08
CA LEU A 10 16.52 -12.47 -1.23
C LEU A 10 15.40 -13.50 -0.95
N ASN A 11 15.67 -14.78 -1.17
CA ASN A 11 14.74 -15.89 -0.88
C ASN A 11 14.43 -16.06 0.62
N ASN A 12 15.23 -15.47 1.52
CA ASN A 12 14.91 -15.42 2.95
C ASN A 12 13.71 -14.51 3.23
N LEU A 13 13.46 -13.50 2.38
CA LEU A 13 12.36 -12.55 2.52
C LEU A 13 11.12 -13.00 1.73
N ILE A 14 11.33 -13.42 0.49
CA ILE A 14 10.26 -13.82 -0.42
C ILE A 14 10.41 -15.30 -0.69
N ARG A 15 9.46 -16.08 -0.15
CA ARG A 15 9.37 -17.52 -0.35
C ARG A 15 8.69 -17.79 -1.70
N PRO A 16 9.39 -18.33 -2.71
CA PRO A 16 8.83 -18.54 -4.04
C PRO A 16 7.55 -19.37 -4.04
N GLU A 17 7.43 -20.31 -3.09
CA GLU A 17 6.30 -21.23 -2.95
C GLU A 17 5.00 -20.53 -2.52
N LYS A 18 5.08 -19.25 -2.12
CA LYS A 18 3.93 -18.41 -1.78
C LYS A 18 3.52 -17.49 -2.94
N LEU A 19 4.23 -17.50 -4.05
CA LEU A 19 3.91 -16.72 -5.24
C LEU A 19 2.99 -17.52 -6.18
N PRO A 20 2.13 -16.86 -6.96
CA PRO A 20 1.34 -17.55 -7.98
C PRO A 20 2.24 -18.11 -9.10
N GLU A 21 1.77 -19.18 -9.75
CA GLU A 21 2.55 -20.09 -10.62
C GLU A 21 3.38 -19.42 -11.74
N PRO A 22 2.98 -18.30 -12.38
CA PRO A 22 3.85 -17.63 -13.36
C PRO A 22 5.04 -16.91 -12.71
N LEU A 23 4.84 -16.37 -11.51
CA LEU A 23 5.87 -15.62 -10.78
C LEU A 23 6.82 -16.56 -10.06
N GLU A 24 6.35 -17.65 -9.48
CA GLU A 24 7.17 -18.64 -8.77
C GLU A 24 8.36 -19.13 -9.62
N THR A 25 8.11 -19.51 -10.87
CA THR A 25 9.14 -20.02 -11.80
C THR A 25 10.17 -18.95 -12.18
N ALA A 26 9.71 -17.73 -12.48
CA ALA A 26 10.59 -16.61 -12.80
C ALA A 26 11.43 -16.18 -11.58
N PHE A 27 10.80 -16.14 -10.40
CA PHE A 27 11.41 -15.67 -9.17
C PHE A 27 12.48 -16.65 -8.67
N SER A 28 12.17 -17.95 -8.61
CA SER A 28 13.09 -19.00 -8.16
C SER A 28 14.41 -19.07 -8.95
N THR A 29 14.36 -18.78 -10.26
CA THR A 29 15.53 -18.77 -11.15
C THR A 29 16.49 -17.61 -10.84
N ILE A 30 15.96 -16.47 -10.40
CA ILE A 30 16.72 -15.22 -10.26
C ILE A 30 17.18 -15.03 -8.81
N THR A 31 16.36 -15.37 -7.81
CA THR A 31 16.62 -14.98 -6.41
C THR A 31 17.76 -15.71 -5.71
N ASN A 32 18.19 -16.88 -6.20
CA ASN A 32 19.31 -17.62 -5.60
C ASN A 32 20.67 -16.90 -5.75
N LYS A 33 20.74 -15.88 -6.62
CA LYS A 33 21.93 -15.06 -6.86
C LYS A 33 21.74 -13.60 -6.44
N LEU A 34 20.58 -13.27 -5.88
CA LEU A 34 20.24 -11.93 -5.42
C LEU A 34 20.34 -11.86 -3.91
N PHE A 35 21.02 -10.83 -3.43
CA PHE A 35 21.21 -10.55 -2.01
C PHE A 35 20.53 -9.23 -1.64
N TYR A 36 20.41 -8.93 -0.35
CA TYR A 36 19.98 -7.61 0.08
C TYR A 36 20.87 -7.06 1.19
N LYS A 37 21.06 -5.74 1.19
CA LYS A 37 21.89 -5.03 2.17
C LYS A 37 21.09 -4.50 3.36
N THR A 38 19.90 -3.99 3.10
CA THR A 38 18.98 -3.47 4.10
C THR A 38 17.58 -3.95 3.77
N TYR A 39 16.80 -4.30 4.79
CA TYR A 39 15.37 -4.54 4.68
C TYR A 39 14.68 -4.02 5.92
N TYR A 40 13.64 -3.20 5.73
CA TYR A 40 12.72 -2.85 6.79
C TYR A 40 11.30 -2.87 6.28
N VAL A 41 10.37 -3.00 7.23
CA VAL A 41 8.95 -3.06 6.93
C VAL A 41 8.18 -2.27 7.97
N GLU A 42 7.28 -1.44 7.50
CA GLU A 42 6.28 -0.76 8.30
C GLU A 42 4.93 -1.35 7.98
N LYS A 43 4.20 -1.79 9.01
CA LYS A 43 2.88 -2.40 8.85
C LYS A 43 1.88 -1.65 9.71
N SER A 44 0.71 -1.42 9.15
CA SER A 44 -0.47 -1.00 9.90
C SER A 44 -0.84 -2.02 10.98
N VAL A 45 -1.54 -1.54 12.02
CA VAL A 45 -2.06 -2.38 13.11
C VAL A 45 -2.92 -3.52 12.58
N TYR A 46 -3.75 -3.23 11.58
CA TYR A 46 -4.65 -4.20 10.97
C TYR A 46 -4.01 -4.96 9.79
N GLY A 47 -2.75 -4.66 9.45
CA GLY A 47 -2.05 -5.25 8.30
C GLY A 47 -2.77 -5.10 6.97
N ASP A 48 -3.69 -4.12 6.87
CA ASP A 48 -4.36 -3.72 5.65
C ASP A 48 -3.39 -2.96 4.74
N SER A 49 -2.45 -2.23 5.32
CA SER A 49 -1.33 -1.64 4.58
C SER A 49 0.04 -2.04 5.12
N ALA A 50 1.01 -2.14 4.22
CA ALA A 50 2.42 -2.18 4.58
C ALA A 50 3.29 -1.50 3.54
N TYR A 51 4.40 -0.95 4.03
CA TYR A 51 5.49 -0.42 3.24
C TYR A 51 6.74 -1.26 3.49
N HIS A 52 7.29 -1.81 2.42
CA HIS A 52 8.51 -2.60 2.42
C HIS A 52 9.57 -1.81 1.67
N HIS A 53 10.76 -1.72 2.24
CA HIS A 53 11.91 -1.14 1.56
C HIS A 53 13.08 -2.10 1.66
N LEU A 54 13.75 -2.35 0.53
CA LEU A 54 14.95 -3.16 0.47
C LEU A 54 15.98 -2.57 -0.48
N VAL A 55 17.26 -2.77 -0.19
CA VAL A 55 18.34 -2.49 -1.14
C VAL A 55 18.80 -3.81 -1.72
N LEU A 56 18.44 -4.05 -2.98
CA LEU A 56 18.84 -5.23 -3.73
C LEU A 56 20.33 -5.11 -4.07
N LEU A 57 21.08 -6.15 -3.77
CA LEU A 57 22.51 -6.21 -4.01
C LEU A 57 22.83 -7.28 -5.06
N ILE A 58 23.53 -6.86 -6.10
CA ILE A 58 24.12 -7.72 -7.10
C ILE A 58 25.65 -7.67 -6.91
N ASN A 59 26.27 -8.83 -6.72
CA ASN A 59 27.73 -8.96 -6.59
C ASN A 59 28.43 -8.92 -7.96
N ALA A 60 28.04 -7.96 -8.79
CA ALA A 60 28.62 -7.65 -10.07
C ALA A 60 28.27 -6.20 -10.44
N GLN A 61 29.14 -5.54 -11.21
CA GLN A 61 28.81 -4.26 -11.83
C GLN A 61 27.95 -4.50 -13.07
N VAL A 62 26.84 -3.77 -13.14
CA VAL A 62 25.99 -3.71 -14.34
C VAL A 62 26.36 -2.45 -15.10
N GLY A 63 26.78 -2.60 -16.36
CA GLY A 63 27.27 -1.46 -17.14
C GLY A 63 27.84 -1.84 -18.50
N LEU A 64 28.40 -0.84 -19.17
CA LEU A 64 29.05 -0.95 -20.48
C LEU A 64 30.50 -0.47 -20.38
N ASN A 65 31.41 -1.27 -20.92
CA ASN A 65 32.80 -0.83 -21.13
C ASN A 65 32.84 0.07 -22.36
N LEU A 66 33.18 1.34 -22.17
CA LEU A 66 33.25 2.30 -23.29
C LEU A 66 34.57 2.14 -24.03
N PHE A 67 35.70 2.18 -23.30
CA PHE A 67 37.04 2.01 -23.86
C PHE A 67 37.98 1.37 -22.83
N GLY A 68 38.97 0.57 -23.28
CA GLY A 68 40.03 0.04 -22.40
C GLY A 68 39.66 -1.19 -21.57
N GLY A 69 38.53 -1.86 -21.84
CA GLY A 69 38.11 -3.08 -21.15
C GLY A 69 37.64 -2.83 -19.71
N GLU A 70 37.77 -3.84 -18.85
CA GLU A 70 37.30 -3.78 -17.45
C GLU A 70 38.09 -2.78 -16.59
N ASP A 71 39.36 -2.53 -16.91
CA ASP A 71 40.19 -1.53 -16.22
C ASP A 71 40.06 -0.11 -16.80
N GLY A 72 39.32 0.00 -17.91
CA GLY A 72 39.19 1.23 -18.68
C GLY A 72 38.08 2.18 -18.20
N PHE A 73 37.60 2.99 -19.14
CA PHE A 73 36.50 3.94 -18.96
C PHE A 73 35.16 3.23 -19.15
N GLN A 74 34.28 3.31 -18.16
CA GLN A 74 33.05 2.50 -18.12
C GLN A 74 31.83 3.36 -17.78
N LEU A 75 30.67 2.96 -18.29
CA LEU A 75 29.36 3.45 -17.89
C LEU A 75 28.72 2.41 -16.96
N LEU A 76 28.42 2.78 -15.72
CA LEU A 76 27.86 1.89 -14.71
C LEU A 76 26.43 2.32 -14.36
N LEU A 77 25.55 1.35 -14.09
CA LEU A 77 24.21 1.56 -13.58
C LEU A 77 24.19 1.23 -12.08
N ASN A 78 23.63 2.13 -11.27
CA ASN A 78 23.45 1.98 -9.83
C ASN A 78 24.68 1.40 -9.11
N PRO A 79 25.88 1.97 -9.33
CA PRO A 79 27.10 1.38 -8.83
C PRO A 79 27.10 1.42 -7.30
N GLY A 80 27.27 0.26 -6.67
CA GLY A 80 27.17 0.13 -5.23
C GLY A 80 28.29 0.81 -4.47
N THR A 81 28.09 0.94 -3.16
CA THR A 81 29.06 1.51 -2.20
C THR A 81 30.30 0.65 -2.07
N ALA A 82 30.15 -0.68 -2.20
CA ALA A 82 31.27 -1.61 -2.28
C ALA A 82 31.76 -1.74 -3.73
N SER A 83 33.08 -1.83 -3.89
CA SER A 83 33.69 -2.09 -5.20
C SER A 83 33.12 -3.37 -5.83
N GLY A 84 32.89 -3.34 -7.15
CA GLY A 84 32.36 -4.49 -7.88
C GLY A 84 30.87 -4.81 -7.68
N THR A 85 30.09 -3.97 -6.98
CA THR A 85 28.67 -4.24 -6.69
C THR A 85 27.72 -3.28 -7.40
N THR A 86 26.45 -3.69 -7.52
CA THR A 86 25.31 -2.86 -7.95
C THR A 86 24.26 -2.87 -6.85
N GLU A 87 23.79 -1.69 -6.43
CA GLU A 87 22.81 -1.50 -5.36
C GLU A 87 21.53 -0.86 -5.92
N ILE A 88 20.39 -1.56 -5.87
CA ILE A 88 19.11 -1.10 -6.39
C ILE A 88 18.12 -0.95 -5.22
N PRO A 89 17.88 0.27 -4.73
CA PRO A 89 16.86 0.53 -3.73
C PRO A 89 15.47 0.32 -4.32
N ILE A 90 14.67 -0.51 -3.66
CA ILE A 90 13.32 -0.89 -4.08
C ILE A 90 12.37 -0.65 -2.92
N SER A 91 11.29 0.07 -3.19
CA SER A 91 10.16 0.20 -2.27
C SER A 91 8.91 -0.47 -2.84
N ILE A 92 8.15 -1.12 -1.97
CA ILE A 92 6.88 -1.76 -2.30
C ILE A 92 5.87 -1.34 -1.24
N TYR A 93 4.74 -0.80 -1.67
CA TYR A 93 3.62 -0.49 -0.81
C TYR A 93 2.39 -1.27 -1.26
N TYR A 94 1.62 -1.77 -0.30
CA TYR A 94 0.28 -2.25 -0.57
C TYR A 94 -0.71 -1.68 0.44
N ASN A 95 -1.97 -1.60 0.01
CA ASN A 95 -3.14 -1.29 0.80
C ASN A 95 -4.31 -2.15 0.31
N LEU A 96 -4.85 -2.95 1.22
CA LEU A 96 -5.99 -3.85 1.07
C LEU A 96 -7.02 -3.43 2.14
N PRO A 97 -7.83 -2.37 1.88
CA PRO A 97 -8.66 -1.73 2.90
C PRO A 97 -9.57 -2.71 3.64
N ILE A 98 -10.10 -3.69 2.90
CA ILE A 98 -11.02 -4.67 3.43
C ILE A 98 -10.41 -5.56 4.54
N LEU A 99 -9.08 -5.73 4.60
CA LEU A 99 -8.42 -6.50 5.66
C LEU A 99 -8.59 -5.89 7.05
N LYS A 100 -8.90 -4.58 7.14
CA LYS A 100 -9.28 -3.93 8.39
C LYS A 100 -10.52 -4.56 9.03
N TYR A 101 -11.39 -5.14 8.21
CA TYR A 101 -12.70 -5.66 8.60
C TYR A 101 -12.78 -7.19 8.54
N ILE A 102 -12.22 -7.82 7.49
CA ILE A 102 -12.28 -9.27 7.23
C ILE A 102 -11.57 -10.13 8.29
N ARG A 103 -10.62 -9.58 9.07
CA ARG A 103 -10.01 -10.39 10.14
C ARG A 103 -11.05 -10.92 11.15
N LYS A 104 -12.24 -10.28 11.22
CA LYS A 104 -13.41 -10.77 11.95
C LYS A 104 -14.37 -11.60 11.09
N VAL A 105 -14.55 -11.26 9.81
CA VAL A 105 -15.53 -11.89 8.90
C VAL A 105 -14.86 -12.80 7.87
N LYS A 106 -15.18 -14.10 7.85
CA LYS A 106 -14.68 -15.02 6.82
C LYS A 106 -15.27 -14.65 5.45
N LEU A 107 -14.39 -14.25 4.52
CA LEU A 107 -14.69 -13.83 3.14
C LEU A 107 -15.43 -14.85 2.26
N GLU A 108 -15.49 -16.10 2.68
CA GLU A 108 -15.77 -17.21 1.75
C GLU A 108 -17.21 -17.25 1.21
N ASN A 109 -18.13 -16.37 1.64
CA ASN A 109 -19.55 -16.47 1.28
C ASN A 109 -20.27 -15.14 0.96
N LEU A 110 -19.61 -14.07 0.50
CA LEU A 110 -20.36 -12.85 0.12
C LEU A 110 -21.12 -13.04 -1.21
N SER A 111 -22.36 -13.54 -1.14
CA SER A 111 -23.15 -13.91 -2.33
C SER A 111 -24.58 -13.38 -2.32
N SER A 112 -25.08 -13.00 -1.15
CA SER A 112 -26.46 -12.54 -0.92
C SER A 112 -26.48 -11.17 -0.24
N VAL A 113 -27.64 -10.49 -0.30
CA VAL A 113 -27.87 -9.22 0.41
C VAL A 113 -27.66 -9.37 1.92
N GLU A 114 -28.07 -10.52 2.49
CA GLU A 114 -27.83 -10.86 3.90
C GLU A 114 -26.33 -10.86 4.25
N ASP A 115 -25.50 -11.47 3.41
CA ASP A 115 -24.05 -11.52 3.65
C ASP A 115 -23.44 -10.12 3.71
N TYR A 116 -23.86 -9.24 2.80
CA TYR A 116 -23.42 -7.84 2.79
C TYR A 116 -23.98 -7.06 3.98
N PHE A 117 -25.26 -7.24 4.32
CA PHE A 117 -25.87 -6.59 5.49
C PHE A 117 -25.11 -6.91 6.78
N LEU A 118 -24.86 -8.18 7.05
CA LEU A 118 -24.14 -8.63 8.25
C LEU A 118 -22.68 -8.16 8.26
N LEU A 119 -22.02 -8.17 7.10
CA LEU A 119 -20.67 -7.61 6.96
C LEU A 119 -20.66 -6.12 7.33
N LEU A 120 -21.61 -5.33 6.83
CA LEU A 120 -21.67 -3.89 7.08
C LEU A 120 -21.91 -3.58 8.57
N LEU A 121 -22.77 -4.35 9.25
CA LEU A 121 -22.98 -4.21 10.69
C LEU A 121 -21.69 -4.43 11.48
N ASP A 122 -20.92 -5.48 11.18
CA ASP A 122 -19.63 -5.72 11.86
C ASP A 122 -18.57 -4.67 11.46
N MET A 123 -18.54 -4.25 10.20
CA MET A 123 -17.62 -3.23 9.70
C MET A 123 -17.76 -1.90 10.45
N PHE A 124 -19.00 -1.46 10.66
CA PHE A 124 -19.30 -0.21 11.33
C PHE A 124 -19.54 -0.36 12.83
N ASN A 125 -19.42 -1.59 13.36
CA ASN A 125 -19.66 -1.91 14.76
C ASN A 125 -21.03 -1.39 15.25
N ILE A 126 -22.06 -1.57 14.41
CA ILE A 126 -23.43 -1.14 14.70
C ILE A 126 -24.06 -2.16 15.62
N THR A 127 -24.59 -1.67 16.75
CA THR A 127 -25.29 -2.51 17.72
C THR A 127 -26.71 -2.83 17.26
N LYS A 128 -27.31 -3.87 17.85
CA LYS A 128 -28.69 -4.26 17.58
C LYS A 128 -29.67 -3.14 17.88
N GLU A 129 -29.43 -2.44 18.98
CA GLU A 129 -30.24 -1.32 19.45
C GLU A 129 -30.18 -0.14 18.48
N GLU A 130 -28.98 0.25 18.04
CA GLU A 130 -28.78 1.31 17.05
C GLU A 130 -29.40 0.94 15.70
N LEU A 131 -29.17 -0.28 15.21
CA LEU A 131 -29.75 -0.75 13.96
C LEU A 131 -31.27 -0.63 13.99
N PHE A 132 -31.91 -1.14 15.04
CA PHE A 132 -33.37 -1.16 15.12
C PHE A 132 -33.95 0.26 15.22
N PHE A 133 -33.34 1.10 16.06
CA PHE A 133 -33.73 2.49 16.22
C PHE A 133 -33.74 3.24 14.88
N GLU A 134 -32.61 3.17 14.17
CA GLU A 134 -32.44 3.87 12.89
C GLU A 134 -33.30 3.24 11.79
N SER A 135 -33.51 1.92 11.80
CA SER A 135 -34.39 1.27 10.81
C SER A 135 -35.84 1.74 10.94
N VAL A 136 -36.37 1.83 12.17
CA VAL A 136 -37.72 2.38 12.40
C VAL A 136 -37.78 3.83 11.97
N GLU A 137 -36.76 4.65 12.30
CA GLU A 137 -36.73 6.06 11.93
C GLU A 137 -36.71 6.23 10.41
N ILE A 138 -35.90 5.45 9.69
CA ILE A 138 -35.66 5.59 8.26
C ILE A 138 -36.83 5.04 7.43
N PHE A 139 -37.25 3.81 7.69
CA PHE A 139 -38.24 3.13 6.85
C PHE A 139 -39.69 3.53 7.19
N LEU A 140 -39.93 4.06 8.39
CA LEU A 140 -41.27 4.45 8.84
C LEU A 140 -41.42 5.97 9.09
N ASN A 141 -40.46 6.81 8.65
CA ASN A 141 -40.57 8.28 8.78
C ASN A 141 -41.83 8.89 8.14
N GLY A 142 -42.43 8.22 7.14
CA GLY A 142 -43.63 8.68 6.44
C GLY A 142 -44.91 8.57 7.26
N TYR A 143 -44.86 7.90 8.42
CA TYR A 143 -46.01 7.67 9.29
C TYR A 143 -46.04 8.66 10.45
N GLU A 144 -47.25 9.05 10.87
CA GLU A 144 -47.45 9.97 12.00
C GLU A 144 -46.90 9.38 13.32
N TYR A 145 -46.97 8.04 13.47
CA TYR A 145 -46.50 7.32 14.66
C TYR A 145 -45.66 6.09 14.26
N PRO A 146 -44.35 6.24 13.99
CA PRO A 146 -43.49 5.16 13.47
C PRO A 146 -43.46 3.90 14.35
N ILE A 147 -43.42 4.04 15.68
CA ILE A 147 -43.45 2.92 16.63
C ILE A 147 -44.77 2.14 16.55
N GLN A 148 -45.89 2.84 16.41
CA GLN A 148 -47.19 2.21 16.31
C GLN A 148 -47.32 1.50 14.96
N GLU A 149 -46.81 2.12 13.90
CA GLU A 149 -46.77 1.51 12.59
C GLU A 149 -45.92 0.24 12.58
N PHE A 150 -44.76 0.23 13.23
CA PHE A 150 -43.96 -0.99 13.38
C PHE A 150 -44.78 -2.14 14.00
N VAL A 151 -45.47 -1.86 15.12
CA VAL A 151 -46.33 -2.84 15.79
C VAL A 151 -47.45 -3.32 14.88
N ASN A 152 -48.07 -2.42 14.13
CA ASN A 152 -49.12 -2.75 13.16
C ASN A 152 -48.61 -3.65 12.04
N GLN A 153 -47.48 -3.29 11.43
CA GLN A 153 -46.87 -4.07 10.36
C GLN A 153 -46.49 -5.48 10.82
N PHE A 154 -45.91 -5.62 12.02
CA PHE A 154 -45.65 -6.93 12.61
C PHE A 154 -46.95 -7.75 12.76
N ASN A 155 -47.96 -7.16 13.41
CA ASN A 155 -49.21 -7.84 13.75
C ASN A 155 -50.09 -8.18 12.54
N GLN A 156 -49.87 -7.52 11.40
CA GLN A 156 -50.62 -7.73 10.16
C GLN A 156 -49.85 -8.59 9.15
N ASN A 157 -48.58 -8.91 9.41
CA ASN A 157 -47.76 -9.68 8.49
C ASN A 157 -47.98 -11.20 8.67
N PRO A 158 -48.50 -11.91 7.66
CA PRO A 158 -48.80 -13.34 7.76
C PRO A 158 -47.59 -14.23 8.09
N ALA A 159 -46.37 -13.76 7.81
CA ALA A 159 -45.15 -14.48 8.16
C ALA A 159 -44.96 -14.63 9.69
N TYR A 160 -45.64 -13.78 10.48
CA TYR A 160 -45.52 -13.72 11.93
C TYR A 160 -46.80 -14.11 12.69
N ASP A 161 -47.85 -14.58 12.02
CA ASP A 161 -49.13 -15.00 12.63
C ASP A 161 -48.99 -16.11 13.68
N SER A 162 -47.89 -16.88 13.63
CA SER A 162 -47.61 -17.94 14.60
C SER A 162 -47.11 -17.42 15.96
N TYR A 163 -46.75 -16.13 16.05
CA TYR A 163 -46.28 -15.49 17.27
C TYR A 163 -47.40 -14.68 17.95
N PRO A 164 -47.38 -14.54 19.28
CA PRO A 164 -48.28 -13.61 19.96
C PRO A 164 -48.09 -12.18 19.42
N PRO A 165 -49.17 -11.39 19.26
CA PRO A 165 -49.05 -10.03 18.73
C PRO A 165 -48.17 -9.14 19.61
N LEU A 166 -47.43 -8.22 19.01
CA LEU A 166 -46.72 -7.16 19.73
C LEU A 166 -47.72 -6.19 20.36
N THR A 167 -47.34 -5.66 21.51
CA THR A 167 -48.09 -4.61 22.21
C THR A 167 -47.43 -3.25 21.98
N TYR A 168 -48.25 -2.20 21.91
CA TYR A 168 -47.72 -0.84 21.84
C TYR A 168 -46.93 -0.50 23.12
N PRO A 169 -45.69 0.00 22.98
CA PRO A 169 -44.99 0.62 24.10
C PRO A 169 -45.80 1.79 24.66
N THR A 170 -45.68 2.04 25.96
CA THR A 170 -46.48 3.07 26.67
C THR A 170 -45.64 4.17 27.30
N THR A 171 -44.31 4.15 27.10
CA THR A 171 -43.41 5.08 27.78
C THR A 171 -43.47 6.47 27.16
N GLY A 172 -43.70 6.54 25.83
CA GLY A 172 -43.75 7.79 25.07
C GLY A 172 -42.37 8.38 24.78
N ASP A 173 -41.30 7.73 25.26
CA ASP A 173 -39.93 8.02 24.90
C ASP A 173 -39.49 7.07 23.77
N TYR A 174 -39.12 7.63 22.63
CA TYR A 174 -38.86 6.87 21.41
C TYR A 174 -37.74 5.81 21.59
N TYR A 175 -36.66 6.17 22.28
CA TYR A 175 -35.56 5.24 22.53
C TYR A 175 -36.00 4.09 23.46
N THR A 176 -36.68 4.42 24.55
CA THR A 176 -37.18 3.41 25.50
C THR A 176 -38.24 2.51 24.86
N ASP A 177 -39.11 3.06 24.01
CA ASP A 177 -40.11 2.31 23.26
C ASP A 177 -39.45 1.35 22.24
N VAL A 178 -38.33 1.74 21.61
CA VAL A 178 -37.52 0.83 20.77
C VAL A 178 -36.94 -0.32 21.57
N ILE A 179 -36.38 -0.06 22.76
CA ILE A 179 -35.82 -1.12 23.62
C ILE A 179 -36.91 -2.11 24.05
N ASP A 180 -38.10 -1.61 24.39
CA ASP A 180 -39.26 -2.46 24.71
C ASP A 180 -39.63 -3.37 23.53
N LEU A 181 -39.70 -2.84 22.31
CA LEU A 181 -39.97 -3.64 21.11
C LEU A 181 -38.91 -4.72 20.86
N ILE A 182 -37.64 -4.38 21.04
CA ILE A 182 -36.54 -5.34 20.94
C ILE A 182 -36.71 -6.46 21.98
N GLU A 183 -37.05 -6.13 23.23
CA GLU A 183 -37.32 -7.11 24.28
C GLU A 183 -38.52 -8.00 23.93
N GLN A 184 -39.60 -7.42 23.42
CA GLN A 184 -40.78 -8.17 22.97
C GLN A 184 -40.45 -9.16 21.85
N LEU A 185 -39.61 -8.78 20.88
CA LEU A 185 -39.14 -9.70 19.83
C LEU A 185 -38.26 -10.82 20.40
N ASN A 186 -37.31 -10.49 21.28
CA ASN A 186 -36.44 -11.50 21.91
C ASN A 186 -37.25 -12.51 22.73
N ASN A 187 -38.29 -12.06 23.46
CA ASN A 187 -39.18 -12.93 24.24
C ASN A 187 -40.00 -13.90 23.36
N ARG A 188 -40.07 -13.63 22.04
CA ARG A 188 -40.67 -14.49 21.03
C ARG A 188 -39.63 -15.34 20.28
N ASN A 189 -38.37 -15.31 20.70
CA ASN A 189 -37.22 -15.91 20.02
C ASN A 189 -37.04 -15.40 18.58
N LEU A 190 -37.42 -14.15 18.32
CA LEU A 190 -37.18 -13.48 17.05
C LEU A 190 -35.93 -12.62 17.16
N ASP A 191 -34.99 -12.82 16.23
CA ASP A 191 -33.83 -11.96 16.11
C ASP A 191 -34.23 -10.66 15.41
N SER A 192 -34.04 -9.53 16.08
CA SER A 192 -34.44 -8.23 15.55
C SER A 192 -33.59 -7.79 14.36
N ILE A 193 -32.32 -8.22 14.26
CA ILE A 193 -31.46 -7.95 13.09
C ILE A 193 -32.04 -8.66 11.87
N ILE A 194 -32.38 -9.94 12.02
CA ILE A 194 -32.99 -10.74 10.95
C ILE A 194 -34.39 -10.23 10.60
N TYR A 195 -35.16 -9.77 11.60
CA TYR A 195 -36.45 -9.14 11.34
C TYR A 195 -36.31 -7.90 10.45
N ILE A 196 -35.38 -7.00 10.77
CA ILE A 196 -35.13 -5.80 9.96
C ILE A 196 -34.74 -6.19 8.54
N LEU A 197 -33.77 -7.11 8.40
CA LEU A 197 -33.30 -7.61 7.12
C LEU A 197 -34.44 -8.21 6.26
N ASN A 198 -35.37 -8.95 6.85
CA ASN A 198 -36.42 -9.64 6.09
C ASN A 198 -37.60 -8.75 5.70
N ASN A 199 -37.85 -7.66 6.44
CA ASN A 199 -39.04 -6.83 6.24
C ASN A 199 -38.76 -5.46 5.62
N TYR A 200 -37.54 -4.93 5.79
CA TYR A 200 -37.19 -3.59 5.32
C TYR A 200 -36.10 -3.56 4.26
N ILE A 201 -35.37 -4.67 4.06
CA ILE A 201 -34.33 -4.78 3.03
C ILE A 201 -34.79 -5.77 1.98
N ASN A 202 -34.83 -5.35 0.71
CA ASN A 202 -35.17 -6.21 -0.40
C ASN A 202 -34.08 -7.27 -0.63
N GLN A 203 -34.49 -8.54 -0.71
CA GLN A 203 -33.58 -9.67 -0.92
C GLN A 203 -33.76 -10.36 -2.28
N ASN A 204 -34.63 -9.84 -3.15
CA ASN A 204 -34.91 -10.44 -4.46
C ASN A 204 -33.73 -10.35 -5.42
N SER A 205 -32.92 -9.29 -5.30
CA SER A 205 -31.71 -9.09 -6.10
C SER A 205 -30.69 -8.23 -5.36
N LEU A 206 -29.41 -8.39 -5.71
CA LEU A 206 -28.34 -7.55 -5.14
C LEU A 206 -28.58 -6.05 -5.41
N PRO A 207 -28.91 -5.59 -6.63
CA PRO A 207 -29.15 -4.17 -6.87
C PRO A 207 -30.25 -3.57 -5.98
N GLU A 208 -31.43 -4.21 -5.93
CA GLU A 208 -32.55 -3.71 -5.12
C GLU A 208 -32.22 -3.72 -3.62
N GLY A 209 -31.58 -4.79 -3.14
CA GLY A 209 -31.15 -4.84 -1.74
C GLY A 209 -30.10 -3.78 -1.41
N PHE A 210 -29.17 -3.52 -2.33
CA PHE A 210 -28.18 -2.46 -2.14
C PHE A 210 -28.78 -1.05 -2.13
N ASP A 211 -29.90 -0.80 -2.81
CA ASP A 211 -30.62 0.46 -2.71
C ASP A 211 -31.17 0.68 -1.28
N ASP A 212 -31.78 -0.35 -0.68
CA ASP A 212 -32.29 -0.27 0.70
C ASP A 212 -31.15 -0.21 1.74
N LEU A 213 -30.09 -1.00 1.54
CA LEU A 213 -28.87 -0.90 2.35
C LEU A 213 -28.26 0.49 2.25
N ASN A 214 -28.31 1.11 1.07
CA ASN A 214 -27.81 2.46 0.90
C ASN A 214 -28.60 3.47 1.72
N ILE A 215 -29.92 3.41 1.65
CA ILE A 215 -30.83 4.25 2.46
C ILE A 215 -30.52 4.09 3.96
N LEU A 216 -30.39 2.85 4.43
CA LEU A 216 -30.14 2.54 5.83
C LEU A 216 -28.74 3.01 6.29
N PHE A 217 -27.67 2.59 5.57
CA PHE A 217 -26.30 2.81 6.02
C PHE A 217 -25.76 4.23 5.80
N ASN A 218 -26.41 5.02 4.93
CA ASN A 218 -26.11 6.45 4.78
C ASN A 218 -26.18 7.22 6.11
N ARG A 219 -26.99 6.76 7.05
CA ARG A 219 -27.12 7.39 8.36
C ARG A 219 -25.82 7.41 9.17
N TRP A 220 -25.03 6.33 9.11
CA TRP A 220 -23.78 6.24 9.87
C TRP A 220 -22.57 6.72 9.07
N VAL A 221 -22.54 6.46 7.76
CA VAL A 221 -21.33 6.64 6.95
C VAL A 221 -21.33 7.95 6.19
N GLY A 222 -22.52 8.44 5.80
CA GLY A 222 -22.67 9.47 4.77
C GLY A 222 -22.21 8.98 3.39
N ASP A 223 -22.79 9.50 2.31
CA ASP A 223 -22.47 9.18 0.90
C ASP A 223 -22.12 7.69 0.65
N PHE A 224 -22.86 6.79 1.28
CA PHE A 224 -22.72 5.36 1.11
C PHE A 224 -23.23 4.97 -0.28
N ASN A 225 -22.59 3.99 -0.91
CA ASN A 225 -23.06 3.35 -2.13
C ASN A 225 -22.30 2.04 -2.35
N LEU A 226 -22.78 1.23 -3.30
CA LEU A 226 -22.13 -0.03 -3.69
C LEU A 226 -20.67 0.17 -4.09
N ASP A 227 -20.35 1.25 -4.81
CA ASP A 227 -18.98 1.53 -5.24
C ASP A 227 -18.04 1.73 -4.05
N THR A 228 -18.50 2.35 -2.97
CA THR A 228 -17.73 2.53 -1.73
C THR A 228 -17.33 1.19 -1.13
N ILE A 229 -18.24 0.21 -1.14
CA ILE A 229 -17.97 -1.15 -0.66
C ILE A 229 -17.07 -1.91 -1.62
N VAL A 230 -17.35 -1.89 -2.92
CA VAL A 230 -16.54 -2.53 -3.95
C VAL A 230 -15.09 -2.00 -3.91
N ASN A 231 -14.91 -0.70 -3.71
CA ASN A 231 -13.59 -0.07 -3.60
C ASN A 231 -12.75 -0.59 -2.42
N LEU A 232 -13.38 -1.11 -1.35
CA LEU A 232 -12.64 -1.74 -0.26
C LEU A 232 -11.97 -3.05 -0.68
N PHE A 233 -12.57 -3.77 -1.64
CA PHE A 233 -12.06 -5.04 -2.15
C PHE A 233 -10.95 -4.86 -3.21
N ILE A 234 -10.76 -3.66 -3.76
CA ILE A 234 -9.75 -3.40 -4.78
C ILE A 234 -8.38 -3.21 -4.11
N PRO A 235 -7.40 -4.09 -4.39
CA PRO A 235 -6.03 -3.92 -3.91
C PRO A 235 -5.37 -2.71 -4.53
N LYS A 236 -4.80 -1.84 -3.68
CA LYS A 236 -3.94 -0.74 -4.10
C LYS A 236 -2.50 -1.13 -3.82
N PHE A 237 -1.63 -0.98 -4.81
CA PHE A 237 -0.22 -1.25 -4.62
C PHE A 237 0.64 -0.33 -5.46
N SER A 238 1.86 -0.11 -4.98
CA SER A 238 2.89 0.56 -5.74
C SER A 238 4.24 -0.12 -5.54
N ALA A 239 5.08 -0.05 -6.56
CA ALA A 239 6.44 -0.54 -6.52
C ALA A 239 7.35 0.49 -7.19
N SER A 240 8.49 0.78 -6.58
CA SER A 240 9.44 1.76 -7.10
C SER A 240 10.87 1.26 -7.06
N VAL A 241 11.65 1.71 -8.04
CA VAL A 241 13.09 1.82 -7.94
C VAL A 241 13.36 3.25 -7.49
N ASP A 242 13.76 3.41 -6.22
CA ASP A 242 13.75 4.71 -5.56
C ASP A 242 14.85 5.64 -6.08
N VAL A 243 15.94 5.05 -6.55
CA VAL A 243 17.08 5.77 -7.13
C VAL A 243 17.64 4.98 -8.31
N ILE A 244 17.79 5.67 -9.43
CA ILE A 244 18.42 5.24 -10.66
C ILE A 244 19.59 6.19 -10.85
N GLU A 245 20.79 5.65 -10.72
CA GLU A 245 22.04 6.36 -10.85
C GLU A 245 22.81 5.79 -12.02
N VAL A 246 23.50 6.67 -12.73
CA VAL A 246 24.44 6.29 -13.77
C VAL A 246 25.78 6.89 -13.41
N ALA A 247 26.86 6.14 -13.52
CA ALA A 247 28.19 6.67 -13.27
C ALA A 247 29.15 6.41 -14.41
N LEU A 248 29.99 7.39 -14.70
CA LEU A 248 31.18 7.22 -15.51
C LEU A 248 32.35 6.86 -14.57
N ALA A 249 32.86 5.64 -14.69
CA ALA A 249 34.01 5.18 -13.94
C ALA A 249 35.29 5.42 -14.75
N PHE A 250 36.22 6.18 -14.16
CA PHE A 250 37.46 6.57 -14.81
C PHE A 250 38.58 5.56 -14.57
N PRO A 251 39.43 5.29 -15.57
CA PRO A 251 40.64 4.51 -15.35
C PRO A 251 41.58 5.25 -14.38
N ARG A 252 42.29 4.50 -13.54
CA ARG A 252 43.21 5.06 -12.52
C ARG A 252 44.43 5.77 -13.13
N THR A 253 44.68 5.58 -14.44
CA THR A 253 45.65 6.37 -15.20
C THR A 253 45.21 7.82 -15.39
N TRP A 254 43.90 8.10 -15.27
CA TRP A 254 43.34 9.46 -15.41
C TRP A 254 43.03 10.05 -14.04
N LEU A 255 42.27 9.33 -13.21
CA LEU A 255 41.83 9.80 -11.89
C LEU A 255 42.01 8.72 -10.84
N LYS A 256 42.72 9.04 -9.75
CA LYS A 256 42.93 8.14 -8.60
C LYS A 256 42.09 8.60 -7.42
N PRO A 257 41.17 7.77 -6.90
CA PRO A 257 40.31 8.17 -5.79
C PRO A 257 41.15 8.42 -4.52
N VAL A 258 40.73 9.40 -3.71
CA VAL A 258 41.37 9.75 -2.42
C VAL A 258 40.44 9.48 -1.23
N ASP A 259 41.03 9.25 -0.05
CA ASP A 259 40.31 9.13 1.21
C ASP A 259 39.99 10.49 1.84
N ALA A 260 39.37 10.49 3.02
CA ALA A 260 38.98 11.71 3.72
C ALA A 260 40.16 12.55 4.21
N GLU A 261 41.37 11.97 4.23
CA GLU A 261 42.64 12.62 4.57
C GLU A 261 43.46 12.97 3.31
N ASP A 262 42.83 13.01 2.14
CA ASP A 262 43.40 13.34 0.82
C ASP A 262 44.49 12.37 0.34
N ASN A 263 44.60 11.18 0.93
CA ASN A 263 45.56 10.17 0.49
C ASN A 263 44.97 9.30 -0.61
N VAL A 264 45.77 8.95 -1.62
CA VAL A 264 45.35 8.04 -2.68
C VAL A 264 45.00 6.67 -2.12
N ILE A 265 43.77 6.21 -2.37
CA ILE A 265 43.31 4.88 -2.00
C ILE A 265 44.06 3.85 -2.84
N GLN A 266 44.84 2.98 -2.18
CA GLN A 266 45.74 2.03 -2.84
C GLN A 266 45.04 0.79 -3.42
N ASP A 267 43.78 0.55 -3.07
CA ASP A 267 42.99 -0.54 -3.66
C ASP A 267 42.69 -0.24 -5.13
N ASP A 268 43.33 -0.99 -6.03
CA ASP A 268 43.22 -0.80 -7.48
C ASP A 268 41.84 -1.13 -8.05
N THR A 269 40.98 -1.81 -7.29
CA THR A 269 39.59 -2.06 -7.69
C THR A 269 38.71 -0.83 -7.52
N VAL A 270 39.12 0.14 -6.70
CA VAL A 270 38.36 1.37 -6.47
C VAL A 270 38.69 2.37 -7.57
N LYS A 271 37.68 2.81 -8.30
CA LYS A 271 37.78 3.81 -9.37
C LYS A 271 37.06 5.09 -9.00
N SER A 272 37.59 6.20 -9.49
CA SER A 272 36.93 7.51 -9.46
C SER A 272 35.67 7.47 -10.31
N ARG A 273 34.54 7.96 -9.80
CA ARG A 273 33.24 7.91 -10.48
C ARG A 273 32.62 9.28 -10.55
N LEU A 274 32.18 9.68 -11.75
CA LEU A 274 31.23 10.79 -11.92
C LEU A 274 29.82 10.19 -11.99
N THR A 275 29.07 10.32 -10.90
CA THR A 275 27.71 9.82 -10.75
C THR A 275 26.71 10.90 -11.15
N TYR A 276 25.63 10.48 -11.81
CA TYR A 276 24.49 11.29 -12.19
C TYR A 276 23.22 10.60 -11.69
N SER A 277 22.44 11.30 -10.86
CA SER A 277 21.14 10.83 -10.41
C SER A 277 20.12 11.08 -11.52
N VAL A 278 19.68 9.99 -12.18
CA VAL A 278 18.69 10.05 -13.27
C VAL A 278 17.28 10.16 -12.72
N GLY A 279 17.03 9.46 -11.61
CA GLY A 279 15.77 9.57 -10.89
C GLY A 279 15.17 8.32 -10.34
N SER A 280 13.85 8.30 -10.26
CA SER A 280 13.12 7.17 -9.71
C SER A 280 12.00 6.77 -10.66
N LEU A 281 11.72 5.46 -10.67
CA LEU A 281 10.65 4.88 -11.46
C LEU A 281 9.67 4.24 -10.50
N THR A 282 8.41 4.66 -10.56
CA THR A 282 7.34 4.13 -9.72
C THR A 282 6.22 3.59 -10.60
N TYR A 283 5.69 2.42 -10.25
CA TYR A 283 4.41 1.94 -10.75
C TYR A 283 3.38 2.04 -9.62
N HIS A 284 2.19 2.55 -9.93
CA HIS A 284 1.04 2.60 -9.04
C HIS A 284 -0.16 1.94 -9.72
N SER A 285 -0.87 1.04 -9.03
CA SER A 285 -2.00 0.32 -9.62
C SER A 285 -3.12 1.25 -10.13
N GLU A 286 -3.30 2.41 -9.48
CA GLU A 286 -4.31 3.40 -9.88
C GLU A 286 -3.81 4.45 -10.90
N LYS A 287 -2.50 4.76 -10.93
CA LYS A 287 -1.95 5.88 -11.73
C LYS A 287 -1.07 5.43 -12.91
N GLY A 288 -0.66 4.16 -12.93
CA GLY A 288 0.26 3.62 -13.92
C GLY A 288 1.73 3.92 -13.58
N LEU A 289 2.54 4.12 -14.61
CA LEU A 289 3.98 4.38 -14.49
C LEU A 289 4.24 5.88 -14.32
N GLU A 290 5.04 6.22 -13.31
CA GLU A 290 5.50 7.56 -13.00
C GLU A 290 7.04 7.59 -12.96
N PHE A 291 7.64 8.62 -13.56
CA PHE A 291 9.08 8.83 -13.57
C PHE A 291 9.39 10.20 -12.95
N LEU A 292 10.25 10.23 -11.93
CA LEU A 292 10.65 11.44 -11.22
C LEU A 292 12.11 11.74 -11.53
N ASN A 293 12.39 12.94 -12.07
CA ASN A 293 13.73 13.33 -12.53
C ASN A 293 14.41 14.29 -11.55
N PRO A 294 15.34 13.85 -10.69
CA PRO A 294 16.41 14.67 -10.16
C PRO A 294 17.43 15.02 -11.27
N ASP A 295 18.15 16.12 -11.07
CA ASP A 295 19.23 16.59 -11.93
C ASP A 295 20.40 17.00 -11.04
N SER A 296 21.29 16.06 -10.71
CA SER A 296 22.50 16.33 -9.94
C SER A 296 23.64 15.39 -10.34
N PHE A 297 24.86 15.94 -10.29
CA PHE A 297 26.10 15.24 -10.57
C PHE A 297 27.04 15.31 -9.36
N ASP A 298 27.69 14.19 -9.08
CA ASP A 298 28.66 14.03 -8.00
C ASP A 298 29.92 13.34 -8.54
N LEU A 299 31.11 13.81 -8.19
CA LEU A 299 32.38 13.19 -8.54
C LEU A 299 33.05 12.68 -7.27
N THR A 300 33.48 11.42 -7.26
CA THR A 300 34.33 10.92 -6.17
C THR A 300 35.59 11.80 -6.04
N PRO A 301 35.94 12.31 -4.85
CA PRO A 301 37.18 13.03 -4.64
C PRO A 301 38.38 12.26 -5.21
N SER A 302 39.17 12.92 -6.07
CA SER A 302 40.19 12.24 -6.86
C SER A 302 41.41 13.10 -7.13
N GLN A 303 42.58 12.47 -7.20
CA GLN A 303 43.81 13.04 -7.74
C GLN A 303 43.89 12.85 -9.26
N ILE A 304 44.26 13.91 -9.99
CA ILE A 304 44.51 13.85 -11.43
C ILE A 304 45.86 13.17 -11.70
N GLY A 305 45.82 11.95 -12.25
CA GLY A 305 47.01 11.14 -12.53
C GLY A 305 47.98 11.07 -11.33
N ASP A 306 49.25 11.40 -11.57
CA ASP A 306 50.31 11.50 -10.55
C ASP A 306 50.71 12.96 -10.25
N THR A 307 49.81 13.91 -10.48
CA THR A 307 50.13 15.35 -10.40
C THR A 307 50.07 15.92 -8.98
N GLY A 308 49.37 15.26 -8.05
CA GLY A 308 49.05 15.81 -6.73
C GLY A 308 47.91 16.84 -6.72
N LEU A 309 47.29 17.15 -7.86
CA LEU A 309 46.12 18.03 -7.95
C LEU A 309 44.84 17.25 -7.66
N LEU A 310 43.96 17.80 -6.81
CA LEU A 310 42.71 17.17 -6.38
C LEU A 310 41.50 17.81 -7.08
N ILE A 311 40.48 16.99 -7.36
CA ILE A 311 39.20 17.43 -7.90
C ILE A 311 38.05 16.71 -7.18
N ASP A 312 36.99 17.46 -6.88
CA ASP A 312 35.77 17.00 -6.23
C ASP A 312 34.58 17.79 -6.79
N ILE A 313 33.42 17.14 -6.88
CA ILE A 313 32.15 17.74 -7.31
C ILE A 313 31.06 17.17 -6.43
N ASP A 314 30.32 18.05 -5.74
CA ASP A 314 29.17 17.68 -4.93
C ASP A 314 27.94 18.46 -5.42
N ASN A 315 26.87 17.73 -5.74
CA ASN A 315 25.55 18.19 -6.12
C ASN A 315 25.55 19.25 -7.22
N LEU A 316 26.41 19.08 -8.23
CA LEU A 316 26.47 19.98 -9.37
C LEU A 316 25.24 19.79 -10.23
N LYS A 317 24.46 20.86 -10.41
CA LYS A 317 23.27 20.86 -11.26
C LYS A 317 23.61 21.52 -12.58
N PHE A 318 23.54 20.76 -13.67
CA PHE A 318 23.66 21.32 -15.01
C PHE A 318 22.28 21.46 -15.65
N ASP A 319 21.96 22.67 -16.07
CA ASP A 319 20.78 22.92 -16.88
C ASP A 319 21.07 22.57 -18.35
N PHE A 320 20.76 21.34 -18.75
CA PHE A 320 20.81 20.92 -20.15
C PHE A 320 19.47 21.13 -20.87
N ARG A 321 18.44 21.61 -20.18
CA ARG A 321 17.09 21.78 -20.69
C ARG A 321 16.94 23.15 -21.34
N LYS A 322 16.07 23.25 -22.34
CA LYS A 322 15.81 24.51 -23.05
C LYS A 322 14.51 25.19 -22.60
N ASP A 323 13.74 24.54 -21.74
CA ASP A 323 12.34 24.85 -21.45
C ASP A 323 12.05 25.17 -19.98
N LYS A 324 12.97 24.92 -19.03
CA LYS A 324 12.79 25.27 -17.62
C LYS A 324 14.13 25.38 -16.87
N ASN A 325 14.32 26.47 -16.14
CA ASN A 325 15.54 26.73 -15.35
C ASN A 325 15.52 26.03 -13.98
N ILE A 326 16.72 25.72 -13.45
CA ILE A 326 16.95 25.25 -12.08
C ILE A 326 17.64 26.36 -11.25
N PRO A 327 17.30 26.56 -9.96
CA PRO A 327 18.04 27.49 -9.07
C PRO A 327 19.50 27.04 -8.85
N GLU A 328 20.44 28.00 -8.81
CA GLU A 328 21.91 27.86 -8.93
C GLU A 328 22.62 26.94 -7.91
N ALA A 329 23.78 26.40 -8.30
CA ALA A 329 24.71 25.56 -7.51
C ALA A 329 26.10 26.23 -7.33
N VAL A 330 26.85 25.83 -6.28
CA VAL A 330 28.16 26.38 -5.88
C VAL A 330 29.23 25.28 -5.94
N GLY A 331 30.43 25.56 -6.49
CA GLY A 331 31.58 24.62 -6.52
C GLY A 331 32.88 25.22 -5.96
N ARG A 332 33.83 24.38 -5.53
CA ARG A 332 35.19 24.76 -5.03
C ARG A 332 36.28 23.93 -5.72
N VAL A 333 37.44 24.53 -5.95
CA VAL A 333 38.67 23.89 -6.48
C VAL A 333 39.82 24.25 -5.54
N PHE A 334 40.69 23.30 -5.18
CA PHE A 334 41.86 23.50 -4.30
C PHE A 334 43.17 23.03 -4.92
#